data_AF-A0A0K6H5X4-F1
#
_entry.id   AF-A0A0K6H5X4-F1
#
_cell.length_a   1.000
_cell.length_b   1.000
_cell.length_c   1.000
_cell.angle_alpha   90.00
_cell.angle_beta   90.00
_cell.angle_gamma   90.00
#
_symmetry.space_group_name_H-M   'P 1'
#
loop_
_entity.id
_entity.type
_entity.pdbx_description
1 polymer ?
#
loop_
_entity_poly.entity_id
_entity_poly.type
_entity_poly.pdbx_seq_one_letter_code
_entity_poly.pdbx_strand_id
1 'polypeptide(L)'
;MQLTLEGSAPYLHLIGRRLRRLGWDVRHTAGTAPCAVLDGRRLALGQSGVPFGCQAEAAVAARWLEPGEAMGFLLLAEGTPSSLAAWQPLLDALAPARGMWLCCGPAGSVLFVGRVLELFSYACGPAVFPQGATPNSLQAMLADPWRLLQTQQGLLPPLAACARAYLARHPLPPSSANPVSLPPAPGHAHFAQALAAFLLTLLEPLTGAPTHEASANPGTQGC
;
A
#
# COMPACT_ATOMS: atom_id res chain seq x y z
N MET A 1 -24.30 -5.52 17.81
CA MET A 1 -23.04 -4.79 18.02
C MET A 1 -23.22 -3.40 17.45
N GLN A 2 -23.16 -2.37 18.29
CA GLN A 2 -23.44 -1.00 17.88
C GLN A 2 -22.12 -0.33 17.47
N LEU A 3 -22.04 0.13 16.23
CA LEU A 3 -20.91 0.89 15.70
C LEU A 3 -21.29 2.37 15.60
N THR A 4 -20.41 3.25 16.04
CA THR A 4 -20.56 4.69 15.82
C THR A 4 -19.52 5.18 14.82
N LEU A 5 -19.97 5.83 13.75
CA LEU A 5 -19.11 6.58 12.84
C LEU A 5 -19.11 8.04 13.28
N GLU A 6 -17.95 8.53 13.67
CA GLU A 6 -17.72 9.93 14.05
C GLU A 6 -17.09 10.68 12.88
N GLY A 7 -17.51 11.94 12.68
CA GLY A 7 -16.91 12.83 11.69
C GLY A 7 -17.87 13.26 10.59
N SER A 8 -17.41 14.21 9.78
CA SER A 8 -18.17 14.79 8.66
C SER A 8 -17.59 14.44 7.28
N ALA A 9 -16.60 13.55 7.23
CA ALA A 9 -15.96 13.20 5.97
C ALA A 9 -16.99 12.58 5.01
N PRO A 10 -17.02 13.00 3.73
CA PRO A 10 -18.08 12.64 2.81
C PRO A 10 -18.18 11.11 2.67
N TYR A 11 -17.07 10.38 2.62
CA TYR A 11 -17.10 8.93 2.46
C TYR A 11 -17.71 8.13 3.62
N LEU A 12 -17.93 8.72 4.80
CA LEU A 12 -18.52 8.00 5.94
C LEU A 12 -19.92 7.48 5.62
N HIS A 13 -20.68 8.15 4.74
CA HIS A 13 -21.99 7.65 4.32
C HIS A 13 -21.88 6.34 3.54
N LEU A 14 -20.84 6.17 2.69
CA LEU A 14 -20.60 4.94 1.93
C LEU A 14 -20.30 3.76 2.85
N ILE A 15 -19.41 4.00 3.82
CA ILE A 15 -19.04 3.03 4.86
C ILE A 15 -20.30 2.62 5.64
N GLY A 16 -21.08 3.62 6.10
CA GLY A 16 -22.31 3.37 6.85
C GLY A 16 -23.36 2.58 6.07
N ARG A 17 -23.58 2.89 4.78
CA ARG A 17 -24.53 2.15 3.93
C ARG A 17 -24.11 0.70 3.75
N ARG A 18 -22.83 0.44 3.45
CA ARG A 18 -22.31 -0.94 3.33
C ARG A 18 -22.51 -1.73 4.62
N LEU A 19 -22.11 -1.16 5.75
CA LEU A 19 -22.20 -1.85 7.04
C LEU A 19 -23.65 -2.16 7.43
N ARG A 20 -24.58 -1.21 7.23
CA ARG A 20 -26.02 -1.48 7.46
C ARG A 20 -26.57 -2.59 6.56
N ARG A 21 -26.17 -2.64 5.30
CA ARG A 21 -26.52 -3.74 4.39
C ARG A 21 -26.03 -5.10 4.89
N LEU A 22 -24.91 -5.11 5.60
CA LEU A 22 -24.34 -6.31 6.22
C LEU A 22 -24.89 -6.57 7.64
N GLY A 23 -25.95 -5.86 8.05
CA GLY A 23 -26.64 -6.07 9.32
C GLY A 23 -26.03 -5.37 10.53
N TRP A 24 -25.08 -4.44 10.33
CA TRP A 24 -24.52 -3.65 11.43
C TRP A 24 -25.47 -2.54 11.87
N ASP A 25 -25.59 -2.35 13.18
CA ASP A 25 -26.24 -1.16 13.76
C ASP A 25 -25.25 0.01 13.74
N VAL A 26 -25.42 0.92 12.77
CA VAL A 26 -24.48 2.04 12.53
C VAL A 26 -25.14 3.37 12.84
N ARG A 27 -24.62 4.05 13.87
CA ARG A 27 -24.94 5.43 14.20
C ARG A 27 -23.92 6.39 13.63
N HIS A 28 -24.36 7.59 13.25
CA HIS A 28 -23.46 8.68 12.88
C HIS A 28 -23.53 9.76 13.95
N THR A 29 -22.38 10.30 14.29
CA THR A 29 -22.26 11.43 15.22
C THR A 29 -21.29 12.46 14.65
N ALA A 30 -21.51 13.72 15.00
CA ALA A 30 -20.60 14.77 14.63
C ALA A 30 -19.23 14.55 15.29
N GLY A 31 -18.16 14.84 14.57
CA GLY A 31 -16.79 14.69 15.05
C GLY A 31 -15.84 15.51 14.20
N THR A 32 -14.66 15.80 14.74
CA THR A 32 -13.63 16.59 14.05
C THR A 32 -12.82 15.75 13.06
N ALA A 33 -12.73 14.44 13.29
CA ALA A 33 -11.96 13.53 12.46
C ALA A 33 -12.74 12.23 12.22
N PRO A 34 -12.68 11.68 10.98
CA PRO A 34 -13.35 10.45 10.62
C PRO A 34 -12.81 9.25 11.38
N CYS A 35 -13.66 8.61 12.19
CA CYS A 35 -13.30 7.38 12.89
C CYS A 35 -14.51 6.46 13.13
N ALA A 36 -14.22 5.18 13.32
CA ALA A 36 -15.16 4.18 13.78
C ALA A 36 -14.92 3.91 15.26
N VAL A 37 -16.00 3.89 16.04
CA VAL A 37 -15.97 3.63 17.49
C VAL A 37 -16.80 2.40 17.80
N LEU A 38 -16.18 1.44 18.47
CA LEU A 38 -16.74 0.16 18.85
C LEU A 38 -16.24 -0.22 20.24
N ASP A 39 -17.13 -0.46 21.20
CA ASP A 39 -16.79 -0.84 22.58
C ASP A 39 -15.73 0.07 23.23
N GLY A 40 -15.82 1.39 22.97
CA GLY A 40 -14.89 2.41 23.47
C GLY A 40 -13.56 2.49 22.72
N ARG A 41 -13.31 1.58 21.77
CA ARG A 41 -12.12 1.56 20.92
C ARG A 41 -12.32 2.45 19.71
N ARG A 42 -11.22 3.02 19.18
CA ARG A 42 -11.26 3.90 18.02
C ARG A 42 -10.37 3.37 16.89
N LEU A 43 -10.94 3.31 15.69
CA LEU A 43 -10.25 3.05 14.43
C LEU A 43 -10.30 4.32 13.57
N ALA A 44 -9.15 4.89 13.25
CA ALA A 44 -9.11 6.02 12.33
C ALA A 44 -9.52 5.57 10.93
N LEU A 45 -10.43 6.31 10.30
CA LEU A 45 -10.86 6.07 8.92
C LEU A 45 -10.25 7.17 8.05
N GLY A 46 -9.56 6.81 6.98
CA GLY A 46 -8.82 7.77 6.17
C GLY A 46 -8.95 7.47 4.69
N GLN A 47 -8.67 8.47 3.87
CA GLN A 47 -8.50 8.22 2.45
C GLN A 47 -7.06 7.74 2.20
N SER A 48 -6.89 6.83 1.23
CA SER A 48 -5.54 6.42 0.80
C SER A 48 -4.66 7.65 0.55
N GLY A 49 -3.39 7.57 0.98
CA GLY A 49 -2.41 8.65 0.76
C GLY A 49 -2.59 9.89 1.64
N VAL A 50 -3.63 9.96 2.49
CA VAL A 50 -3.93 11.12 3.34
C VAL A 50 -3.63 10.80 4.82
N PRO A 51 -2.94 11.69 5.55
CA PRO A 51 -2.72 11.52 6.99
C PRO A 51 -4.03 11.44 7.79
N PHE A 52 -4.02 10.65 8.87
CA PHE A 52 -5.14 10.56 9.80
C PHE A 52 -5.18 11.77 10.75
N GLY A 53 -6.38 12.26 11.04
CA GLY A 53 -6.61 13.42 11.91
C GLY A 53 -6.98 13.10 13.35
N CYS A 54 -7.01 11.82 13.74
CA CYS A 54 -7.37 11.40 15.10
C CYS A 54 -6.35 10.45 15.71
N GLN A 55 -6.27 10.48 17.04
CA GLN A 55 -5.59 9.44 17.81
C GLN A 55 -6.49 8.20 17.89
N ALA A 56 -5.98 7.08 17.38
CA ALA A 56 -6.64 5.80 17.33
C ALA A 56 -5.61 4.68 17.55
N GLU A 57 -6.06 3.52 18.03
CA GLU A 57 -5.17 2.35 18.26
C GLU A 57 -4.81 1.60 16.97
N ALA A 58 -5.56 1.89 15.90
CA ALA A 58 -5.36 1.39 14.55
C ALA A 58 -5.94 2.40 13.57
N ALA A 59 -5.56 2.29 12.30
CA ALA A 59 -6.08 3.11 11.23
C ALA A 59 -6.32 2.28 9.97
N VAL A 60 -7.32 2.66 9.19
CA VAL A 60 -7.60 2.05 7.90
C VAL A 60 -7.84 3.13 6.85
N ALA A 61 -7.23 2.94 5.68
CA ALA A 61 -7.49 3.76 4.52
C ALA A 61 -7.92 2.94 3.32
N ALA A 62 -8.72 3.57 2.48
CA ALA A 62 -9.12 3.03 1.20
C ALA A 62 -9.39 4.15 0.21
N ARG A 63 -9.62 3.78 -1.05
CA ARG A 63 -10.34 4.64 -2.00
C ARG A 63 -11.83 4.41 -1.79
N TRP A 64 -12.47 5.29 -1.03
CA TRP A 64 -13.90 5.19 -0.73
C TRP A 64 -14.75 5.68 -1.89
N LEU A 65 -14.99 4.79 -2.86
CA LEU A 65 -15.79 5.06 -4.05
C LEU A 65 -17.10 4.30 -3.99
N GLU A 66 -18.15 4.80 -4.66
CA GLU A 66 -19.48 4.20 -4.66
C GLU A 66 -19.50 2.70 -5.02
N PRO A 67 -18.72 2.19 -6.01
CA PRO A 67 -18.70 0.76 -6.30
C PRO A 67 -18.28 -0.10 -5.10
N GLY A 68 -17.44 0.44 -4.22
CA GLY A 68 -16.97 -0.24 -3.02
C GLY A 68 -18.07 -0.44 -1.96
N GLU A 69 -19.16 0.31 -2.02
CA GLU A 69 -20.31 0.04 -1.15
C GLU A 69 -20.87 -1.36 -1.39
N ALA A 70 -21.04 -1.73 -2.66
CA ALA A 70 -21.55 -3.04 -3.05
C ALA A 70 -20.46 -4.12 -3.02
N MET A 71 -19.29 -3.81 -3.57
CA MET A 71 -18.24 -4.80 -3.83
C MET A 71 -17.20 -4.92 -2.71
N GLY A 72 -17.19 -3.98 -1.76
CA GLY A 72 -16.15 -3.83 -0.75
C GLY A 72 -15.01 -2.93 -1.20
N PHE A 73 -14.22 -2.49 -0.23
CA PHE A 73 -13.14 -1.53 -0.42
C PHE A 73 -11.80 -2.23 -0.30
N LEU A 74 -10.83 -1.89 -1.15
CA LEU A 74 -9.45 -2.35 -0.95
C LEU A 74 -8.86 -1.60 0.25
N LEU A 75 -8.76 -2.29 1.38
CA LEU A 75 -8.36 -1.70 2.65
C LEU A 75 -6.86 -1.85 2.89
N LEU A 76 -6.24 -0.75 3.29
CA LEU A 76 -4.91 -0.67 3.86
C LEU A 76 -5.05 -0.40 5.36
N ALA A 77 -4.58 -1.30 6.20
CA ALA A 77 -4.68 -1.18 7.66
C ALA A 77 -3.30 -1.04 8.31
N GLU A 78 -3.20 -0.19 9.33
CA GLU A 78 -2.05 -0.09 10.22
C GLU A 78 -2.47 -0.19 11.68
N GLY A 79 -1.58 -0.73 12.49
CA GLY A 79 -1.81 -0.98 13.91
C GLY A 79 -0.88 -2.06 14.44
N THR A 80 -1.01 -2.36 15.72
CA THR A 80 -0.38 -3.57 16.28
C THR A 80 -1.20 -4.79 15.87
N PRO A 81 -0.61 -6.01 15.88
CA PRO A 81 -1.37 -7.23 15.62
C PRO A 81 -2.59 -7.38 16.53
N SER A 82 -2.47 -6.97 17.80
CA SER A 82 -3.56 -7.03 18.77
C SER A 82 -4.67 -6.00 18.52
N SER A 83 -4.34 -4.77 18.08
CA SER A 83 -5.38 -3.81 17.72
C SER A 83 -6.08 -4.20 16.42
N LEU A 84 -5.36 -4.66 15.40
CA LEU A 84 -5.97 -5.13 14.15
C LEU A 84 -6.84 -6.38 14.33
N ALA A 85 -6.44 -7.33 15.18
CA ALA A 85 -7.26 -8.52 15.48
C ALA A 85 -8.63 -8.14 16.05
N ALA A 86 -8.70 -7.08 16.86
CA ALA A 86 -9.96 -6.61 17.41
C ALA A 86 -10.87 -5.92 16.39
N TRP A 87 -10.27 -5.27 15.39
CA TRP A 87 -11.02 -4.62 14.30
C TRP A 87 -11.32 -5.57 13.14
N GLN A 88 -10.79 -6.80 13.15
CA GLN A 88 -10.96 -7.76 12.08
C GLN A 88 -12.42 -7.92 11.62
N PRO A 89 -13.45 -8.02 12.50
CA PRO A 89 -14.84 -8.12 12.05
C PRO A 89 -15.29 -6.93 11.20
N LEU A 90 -14.86 -5.71 11.56
CA LEU A 90 -15.17 -4.50 10.80
C LEU A 90 -14.37 -4.44 9.49
N LEU A 91 -13.08 -4.78 9.54
CA LEU A 91 -12.22 -4.82 8.35
C LEU A 91 -12.74 -5.84 7.33
N ASP A 92 -13.13 -7.03 7.78
CA ASP A 92 -13.73 -8.07 6.94
C ASP A 92 -15.06 -7.65 6.33
N ALA A 93 -15.87 -6.88 7.06
CA ALA A 93 -17.14 -6.35 6.55
C ALA A 93 -16.93 -5.26 5.49
N LEU A 94 -15.88 -4.44 5.64
CA LEU A 94 -15.56 -3.38 4.68
C LEU A 94 -14.79 -3.89 3.46
N ALA A 95 -14.01 -4.94 3.61
CA ALA A 95 -13.26 -5.57 2.52
C ALA A 95 -14.17 -6.26 1.48
N PRO A 96 -13.64 -6.59 0.28
CA PRO A 96 -14.41 -7.31 -0.74
C PRO A 96 -14.80 -8.73 -0.33
N ALA A 97 -13.95 -9.37 0.48
CA ALA A 97 -14.25 -10.63 1.15
C ALA A 97 -13.52 -10.66 2.50
N ARG A 98 -13.85 -11.64 3.35
CA ARG A 98 -13.16 -11.85 4.63
C ARG A 98 -11.66 -12.06 4.40
N GLY A 99 -10.83 -11.38 5.18
CA GLY A 99 -9.38 -11.40 5.05
C GLY A 99 -8.82 -10.65 3.83
N MET A 100 -9.65 -10.04 2.97
CA MET A 100 -9.20 -9.29 1.80
C MET A 100 -8.87 -7.82 2.14
N TRP A 101 -8.04 -7.65 3.16
CA TRP A 101 -7.48 -6.37 3.58
C TRP A 101 -5.99 -6.54 3.89
N LEU A 102 -5.21 -5.47 3.72
CA LEU A 102 -3.76 -5.54 3.81
C LEU A 102 -3.26 -4.95 5.13
N CYS A 103 -2.63 -5.78 5.97
CA CYS A 103 -1.86 -5.32 7.11
C CYS A 103 -0.56 -4.67 6.61
N CYS A 104 -0.50 -3.34 6.64
CA CYS A 104 0.63 -2.58 6.13
C CYS A 104 1.79 -2.54 7.14
N GLY A 105 1.49 -2.62 8.44
CA GLY A 105 2.46 -2.56 9.53
C GLY A 105 2.07 -1.53 10.61
N PRO A 106 3.04 -0.95 11.34
CA PRO A 106 2.81 0.05 12.37
C PRO A 106 2.33 1.41 11.80
N ALA A 107 2.05 2.36 12.69
CA ALA A 107 1.60 3.70 12.32
C ALA A 107 2.47 4.37 11.23
N GLY A 108 1.82 4.97 10.23
CA GLY A 108 2.46 5.57 9.06
C GLY A 108 2.68 4.60 7.88
N SER A 109 2.46 3.30 8.06
CA SER A 109 2.58 2.30 6.99
C SER A 109 1.52 2.46 5.91
N VAL A 110 0.28 2.76 6.28
CA VAL A 110 -0.84 2.95 5.34
C VAL A 110 -0.59 4.16 4.46
N LEU A 111 -0.04 5.24 5.01
CA LEU A 111 0.30 6.44 4.23
C LEU A 111 1.36 6.12 3.16
N PHE A 112 2.40 5.37 3.54
CA PHE A 112 3.45 4.97 2.61
C PHE A 112 2.89 4.04 1.52
N VAL A 113 2.22 2.95 1.92
CA VAL A 113 1.67 1.97 0.96
C VAL A 113 0.62 2.61 0.04
N GLY A 114 -0.23 3.47 0.58
CA GLY A 114 -1.23 4.21 -0.21
C GLY A 114 -0.59 5.08 -1.28
N ARG A 115 0.47 5.84 -0.94
CA ARG A 115 1.24 6.64 -1.91
C ARG A 115 1.89 5.78 -2.99
N VAL A 116 2.46 4.63 -2.61
CA VAL A 116 3.02 3.69 -3.57
C VAL A 116 1.92 3.22 -4.53
N LEU A 117 0.79 2.74 -4.02
CA LEU A 117 -0.32 2.27 -4.85
C LEU A 117 -0.93 3.35 -5.76
N GLU A 118 -0.97 4.60 -5.30
CA GLU A 118 -1.41 5.74 -6.10
C GLU A 118 -0.44 6.02 -7.25
N LEU A 119 0.87 6.02 -6.97
CA LEU A 119 1.90 6.17 -8.00
C LEU A 119 1.87 5.00 -8.99
N PHE A 120 1.65 3.78 -8.52
CA PHE A 120 1.42 2.62 -9.40
C PHE A 120 0.17 2.80 -10.27
N SER A 121 -0.95 3.23 -9.68
CA SER A 121 -2.18 3.47 -10.43
C SER A 121 -1.98 4.53 -11.51
N TYR A 122 -1.22 5.59 -11.20
CA TYR A 122 -0.87 6.64 -12.15
C TYR A 122 0.08 6.13 -13.25
N ALA A 123 1.12 5.36 -12.89
CA ALA A 123 2.06 4.75 -13.83
C ALA A 123 1.38 3.76 -14.77
N CYS A 124 0.44 2.98 -14.25
CA CYS A 124 -0.30 1.97 -14.99
C CYS A 124 -1.43 2.55 -15.83
N GLY A 125 -2.05 3.67 -15.44
CA GLY A 125 -3.22 4.25 -16.10
C GLY A 125 -3.08 4.40 -17.63
N PRO A 126 -2.02 5.04 -18.15
CA PRO A 126 -1.79 5.18 -19.58
C PRO A 126 -1.59 3.85 -20.32
N ALA A 127 -1.03 2.84 -19.65
CA ALA A 127 -0.72 1.53 -20.22
C ALA A 127 -1.88 0.52 -20.09
N VAL A 128 -2.82 0.75 -19.17
CA VAL A 128 -4.06 -0.02 -19.02
C VAL A 128 -5.14 0.45 -19.99
N PHE A 129 -5.09 1.73 -20.41
CA PHE A 129 -6.00 2.30 -21.42
C PHE A 129 -5.32 2.84 -22.70
N PRO A 130 -4.39 2.11 -23.36
CA PRO A 130 -3.95 2.49 -24.68
C PRO A 130 -5.16 2.46 -25.63
N GLN A 131 -5.30 3.51 -26.44
CA GLN A 131 -6.22 3.49 -27.58
C GLN A 131 -5.91 2.24 -28.43
N GLY A 132 -6.78 1.23 -28.41
CA GLY A 132 -6.58 -0.05 -29.12
C GLY A 132 -6.00 -1.20 -28.29
N ALA A 133 -5.95 -1.10 -26.96
CA ALA A 133 -5.53 -2.22 -26.10
C ALA A 133 -6.47 -3.42 -26.24
N THR A 134 -5.90 -4.60 -26.51
CA THR A 134 -6.63 -5.87 -26.47
C THR A 134 -6.53 -6.50 -25.08
N PRO A 135 -7.48 -7.34 -24.66
CA PRO A 135 -7.42 -8.06 -23.38
C PRO A 135 -6.09 -8.80 -23.14
N ASN A 136 -5.49 -9.35 -24.20
CA ASN A 136 -4.19 -10.04 -24.13
C ASN A 136 -3.02 -9.08 -23.85
N SER A 137 -3.04 -7.88 -24.44
CA SER A 137 -2.01 -6.86 -24.18
C SER A 137 -2.07 -6.33 -22.75
N LEU A 138 -3.29 -6.17 -22.21
CA LEU A 138 -3.55 -5.83 -20.82
C LEU A 138 -3.02 -6.92 -19.87
N GLN A 139 -3.30 -8.20 -20.17
CA GLN A 139 -2.87 -9.31 -19.34
C GLN A 139 -1.35 -9.48 -19.32
N ALA A 140 -0.67 -9.28 -20.45
CA ALA A 140 0.79 -9.30 -20.53
C ALA A 140 1.43 -8.13 -19.75
N MET A 141 0.84 -6.92 -19.79
CA MET A 141 1.32 -5.78 -19.00
C MET A 141 1.09 -5.96 -17.50
N LEU A 142 -0.02 -6.56 -17.09
CA LEU A 142 -0.31 -6.85 -15.69
C LEU A 142 0.50 -8.02 -15.13
N ALA A 143 1.18 -8.80 -15.99
CA ALA A 143 2.05 -9.90 -15.56
C ALA A 143 3.34 -9.41 -14.86
N ASP A 144 3.83 -8.22 -15.20
CA ASP A 144 4.96 -7.58 -14.53
C ASP A 144 4.74 -6.06 -14.37
N PRO A 145 3.89 -5.66 -13.40
CA PRO A 145 3.57 -4.25 -13.17
C PRO A 145 4.79 -3.45 -12.68
N TRP A 146 5.82 -4.13 -12.17
CA TRP A 146 7.06 -3.50 -11.69
C TRP A 146 7.94 -3.04 -12.85
N ARG A 147 8.02 -3.83 -13.94
CA ARG A 147 8.64 -3.37 -15.19
C ARG A 147 7.94 -2.15 -15.77
N LEU A 148 6.61 -2.11 -15.71
CA LEU A 148 5.86 -0.96 -16.21
C LEU A 148 6.22 0.31 -15.44
N LEU A 149 6.35 0.22 -14.11
CA LEU A 149 6.83 1.33 -13.30
C LEU A 149 8.21 1.82 -13.75
N GLN A 150 9.14 0.92 -14.07
CA GLN A 150 10.48 1.28 -14.57
C GLN A 150 10.46 2.05 -15.90
N THR A 151 9.41 1.88 -16.72
CA THR A 151 9.23 2.69 -17.94
C THR A 151 8.87 4.15 -17.64
N GLN A 152 8.35 4.44 -16.45
CA GLN A 152 7.93 5.77 -16.02
C GLN A 152 9.05 6.50 -15.28
N GLN A 153 10.10 6.86 -16.01
CA GLN A 153 11.34 7.46 -15.46
C GLN A 153 11.09 8.65 -14.52
N GLY A 154 10.07 9.49 -14.78
CA GLY A 154 9.72 10.63 -13.93
C GLY A 154 9.16 10.27 -12.54
N LEU A 155 8.67 9.04 -12.35
CA LEU A 155 8.08 8.58 -11.08
C LEU A 155 9.09 7.86 -10.18
N LEU A 156 10.22 7.43 -10.73
CA LEU A 156 11.22 6.65 -9.98
C LEU A 156 11.88 7.46 -8.85
N PRO A 157 12.36 8.69 -9.07
CA PRO A 157 13.01 9.45 -7.99
C PRO A 157 12.07 9.78 -6.81
N PRO A 158 10.82 10.25 -7.02
CA PRO A 158 9.87 10.45 -5.92
C PRO A 158 9.55 9.16 -5.15
N LEU A 159 9.44 8.03 -5.84
CA LEU A 159 9.16 6.75 -5.22
C LEU A 159 10.34 6.24 -4.38
N ALA A 160 11.56 6.34 -4.89
CA ALA A 160 12.78 6.02 -4.15
C ALA A 160 12.96 6.93 -2.92
N ALA A 161 12.68 8.24 -3.06
CA ALA A 161 12.69 9.16 -1.93
C ALA A 161 11.66 8.79 -0.85
N CYS A 162 10.44 8.40 -1.24
CA CYS A 162 9.42 7.91 -0.31
C CYS A 162 9.87 6.63 0.41
N ALA A 163 10.46 5.67 -0.31
CA ALA A 163 10.96 4.42 0.26
C ALA A 163 12.11 4.68 1.26
N ARG A 164 13.08 5.54 0.92
CA ARG A 164 14.16 5.95 1.84
C ARG A 164 13.63 6.62 3.10
N ALA A 165 12.73 7.59 2.96
CA ALA A 165 12.13 8.28 4.10
C ALA A 165 11.32 7.34 5.01
N TYR A 166 10.77 6.26 4.45
CA TYR A 166 10.10 5.23 5.23
C TYR A 166 11.12 4.36 5.99
N LEU A 167 12.15 3.84 5.33
CA LEU A 167 13.18 3.02 5.97
C LEU A 167 14.03 3.77 7.00
N ALA A 168 14.20 5.08 6.86
CA ALA A 168 14.84 5.91 7.89
C ALA A 168 14.07 5.90 9.22
N ARG A 169 12.74 5.73 9.18
CA ARG A 169 11.87 5.66 10.37
C ARG A 169 11.64 4.22 10.83
N HIS A 170 11.66 3.28 9.91
CA HIS A 170 11.48 1.86 10.16
C HIS A 170 12.66 1.08 9.54
N PRO A 171 13.84 1.11 10.19
CA PRO A 171 15.03 0.47 9.66
C PRO A 171 14.86 -1.05 9.58
N LEU A 172 15.41 -1.65 8.54
CA LEU A 172 15.42 -3.09 8.39
C LEU A 172 16.16 -3.76 9.55
N PRO A 173 15.73 -4.95 9.99
CA PRO A 173 16.47 -5.70 10.99
C PRO A 173 17.87 -6.07 10.46
N PRO A 174 18.90 -6.10 11.32
CA PRO A 174 20.30 -6.30 10.91
C PRO A 174 20.59 -7.62 10.19
N SER A 175 19.68 -8.61 10.26
CA SER A 175 19.78 -9.89 9.56
C SER A 175 19.32 -9.86 8.10
N SER A 176 18.80 -8.74 7.58
CA SER A 176 18.33 -8.63 6.19
C SER A 176 19.46 -8.27 5.22
N ALA A 177 20.60 -8.94 5.31
CA ALA A 177 21.79 -8.65 4.50
C ALA A 177 21.60 -8.95 3.00
N ASN A 178 20.55 -9.71 2.65
CA ASN A 178 20.25 -10.02 1.26
C ASN A 178 19.27 -9.00 0.66
N PRO A 179 19.53 -8.50 -0.57
CA PRO A 179 18.61 -7.64 -1.27
C PRO A 179 17.26 -8.35 -1.45
N VAL A 180 16.17 -7.65 -1.14
CA VAL A 180 14.81 -8.18 -1.33
C VAL A 180 14.52 -8.19 -2.82
N SER A 181 14.59 -9.36 -3.45
CA SER A 181 14.44 -9.52 -4.91
C SER A 181 13.00 -9.75 -5.38
N LEU A 182 12.06 -9.95 -4.46
CA LEU A 182 10.65 -10.21 -4.76
C LEU A 182 9.75 -9.22 -4.02
N PRO A 183 8.60 -8.84 -4.61
CA PRO A 183 7.62 -8.02 -3.90
C PRO A 183 7.12 -8.77 -2.65
N PRO A 184 6.85 -8.06 -1.54
CA PRO A 184 6.39 -8.71 -0.31
C PRO A 184 5.02 -9.38 -0.50
N ALA A 185 4.86 -10.55 0.11
CA ALA A 185 3.56 -11.20 0.20
C ALA A 185 2.62 -10.43 1.16
N PRO A 186 1.30 -10.41 0.94
CA PRO A 186 0.33 -9.71 1.80
C PRO A 186 0.35 -10.10 3.28
N GLY A 187 0.86 -11.30 3.62
CA GLY A 187 0.99 -11.77 5.00
C GLY A 187 2.28 -11.37 5.72
N HIS A 188 3.11 -10.51 5.12
CA HIS A 188 4.38 -10.09 5.72
C HIS A 188 4.13 -9.23 6.97
N ALA A 189 4.81 -9.54 8.08
CA ALA A 189 4.57 -8.89 9.38
C ALA A 189 4.69 -7.35 9.34
N HIS A 190 5.65 -6.85 8.55
CA HIS A 190 5.81 -5.42 8.27
C HIS A 190 5.85 -5.18 6.75
N PHE A 191 4.72 -5.40 6.09
CA PHE A 191 4.58 -5.30 4.63
C PHE A 191 5.20 -4.02 4.05
N ALA A 192 4.91 -2.85 4.64
CA ALA A 192 5.40 -1.56 4.16
C ALA A 192 6.93 -1.44 4.20
N GLN A 193 7.60 -2.02 5.21
CA GLN A 193 9.06 -2.03 5.28
C GLN A 193 9.66 -2.91 4.19
N ALA A 194 9.11 -4.12 4.01
CA ALA A 194 9.56 -5.03 2.97
C ALA A 194 9.31 -4.44 1.56
N LEU A 195 8.19 -3.74 1.37
CA LEU A 195 7.88 -3.05 0.12
C LEU A 195 8.89 -1.93 -0.16
N ALA A 196 9.22 -1.11 0.84
CA ALA A 196 10.22 -0.04 0.70
C ALA A 196 11.59 -0.61 0.32
N ALA A 197 12.02 -1.71 0.95
CA ALA A 197 13.27 -2.38 0.64
C ALA A 197 13.28 -2.94 -0.79
N PHE A 198 12.21 -3.63 -1.20
CA PHE A 198 12.05 -4.14 -2.56
C PHE A 198 12.10 -3.01 -3.61
N LEU A 199 11.40 -1.90 -3.36
CA LEU A 199 11.40 -0.76 -4.26
C LEU A 199 12.80 -0.16 -4.45
N LEU A 200 13.60 -0.04 -3.38
CA LEU A 200 14.97 0.46 -3.54
C LEU A 200 15.85 -0.51 -4.34
N THR A 201 15.72 -1.82 -4.12
CA THR A 201 16.42 -2.83 -4.96
C THR A 201 16.04 -2.70 -6.44
N LEU A 202 14.77 -2.42 -6.73
CA LEU A 202 14.23 -2.30 -8.09
C LEU A 202 14.66 -0.99 -8.80
N LEU A 203 14.74 0.10 -8.04
CA LEU A 203 14.90 1.47 -8.57
C LEU A 203 16.35 1.97 -8.50
N GLU A 204 17.13 1.45 -7.57
CA GLU A 204 18.54 1.77 -7.39
C GLU A 204 19.35 0.48 -7.63
N PRO A 205 19.39 -0.04 -8.88
CA PRO A 205 20.23 -1.18 -9.17
C PRO A 205 21.65 -0.84 -8.74
N LEU A 206 22.24 -1.71 -7.91
CA LEU A 206 23.58 -1.60 -7.33
C LEU A 206 24.55 -0.94 -8.33
N THR A 207 24.78 0.36 -8.18
CA THR A 207 25.88 1.06 -8.84
C THR A 207 27.16 0.53 -8.21
N GLY A 208 27.63 -0.62 -8.69
CA GLY A 208 28.74 -1.32 -8.06
C GLY A 208 28.89 -2.79 -8.43
N ALA A 209 28.56 -3.20 -9.66
CA ALA A 209 29.31 -4.31 -10.25
C ALA A 209 30.54 -3.68 -10.93
N PRO A 210 31.78 -3.97 -10.51
CA PRO A 210 32.93 -3.55 -11.29
C PRO A 210 32.77 -4.17 -12.67
N THR A 211 32.57 -3.31 -13.67
CA THR A 211 32.89 -3.64 -15.04
C THR A 211 34.33 -4.14 -14.99
N HIS A 212 34.55 -5.42 -15.21
CA HIS A 212 35.86 -5.92 -15.59
C HIS A 212 36.17 -5.25 -16.94
N GLU A 213 36.69 -4.02 -16.88
CA GLU A 213 37.32 -3.39 -18.01
C GLU A 213 38.45 -4.32 -18.46
N ALA A 214 38.37 -4.65 -19.74
CA ALA A 214 39.32 -5.39 -20.51
C ALA A 214 40.78 -5.08 -20.11
N SER A 215 41.46 -6.06 -19.52
CA SER A 215 42.91 -6.15 -19.69
C SER A 215 43.17 -6.70 -21.09
N ALA A 216 43.08 -5.81 -22.09
CA ALA A 216 43.75 -6.02 -23.36
C ALA A 216 45.25 -6.18 -23.03
N ASN A 217 45.80 -7.35 -23.32
CA ASN A 217 47.22 -7.62 -23.23
C ASN A 217 47.81 -7.48 -24.64
N PRO A 218 48.49 -6.37 -24.99
CA PRO A 218 49.25 -6.30 -26.21
C PRO A 218 50.67 -6.77 -25.91
N GLY A 219 51.10 -7.85 -26.55
CA GLY A 219 52.53 -8.12 -26.69
C GLY A 219 52.95 -9.54 -26.35
N THR A 220 53.03 -10.38 -27.37
CA THR A 220 54.20 -11.25 -27.49
C THR A 220 54.48 -11.48 -28.99
N GLN A 221 55.29 -10.59 -29.55
CA GLN A 221 56.12 -10.85 -30.72
C GLN A 221 57.54 -11.12 -30.23
N GLY A 222 58.17 -12.17 -30.76
CA GLY A 222 59.62 -12.26 -30.92
C GLY A 222 60.42 -12.81 -29.73
N CYS A 223 60.74 -14.11 -29.78
CA CYS A 223 62.10 -14.64 -30.01
C CYS A 223 61.99 -16.12 -30.37
#